data_AF-A0A4S1FXZ5-F1
#
_entry.id   AF-A0A4S1FXZ5-F1
#
_cell.length_a   1.000
_cell.length_b   1.000
_cell.length_c   1.000
_cell.angle_alpha   90.00
_cell.angle_beta   90.00
_cell.angle_gamma   90.00
#
_symmetry.space_group_name_H-M   'P 1'
#
loop_
_entity.id
_entity.type
_entity.pdbx_description
1 polymer ?
#
loop_
_entity_poly.entity_id
_entity_poly.type
_entity_poly.pdbx_seq_one_letter_code
_entity_poly.pdbx_strand_id
1 'polypeptide(L)' 'MRITLVAERTIPCQGYGGTERQVDWLANELSRLGHKVVLIAGRGSSHPLCEVRQASSEIG' A
#
# COMPACT_ATOMS: atom_id res chain seq x y z
N MET A 1 -13.87 -6.62 -6.48
CA MET A 1 -12.81 -7.21 -7.36
C MET A 1 -11.61 -7.63 -6.52
N ARG A 2 -10.63 -8.33 -7.09
CA ARG A 2 -9.31 -8.53 -6.47
C ARG A 2 -8.34 -7.54 -7.10
N ILE A 3 -7.74 -6.68 -6.28
CA ILE A 3 -6.91 -5.56 -6.74
C ILE A 3 -5.58 -5.63 -6.01
N THR A 4 -4.48 -5.47 -6.74
CA THR A 4 -3.14 -5.35 -6.16
C THR A 4 -2.58 -3.98 -6.48
N LEU A 5 -2.20 -3.24 -5.45
CA LEU A 5 -1.48 -1.97 -5.58
C LEU A 5 -0.02 -2.24 -5.23
N VAL A 6 0.89 -1.78 -6.10
CA VAL A 6 2.33 -1.95 -5.90
C VAL A 6 2.95 -0.57 -5.77
N ALA A 7 3.71 -0.36 -4.71
CA ALA A 7 4.49 0.85 -4.49
C ALA A 7 5.90 0.46 -4.00
N GLU A 8 6.92 1.12 -4.51
CA GLU A 8 8.32 0.84 -4.11
C GLU A 8 8.61 1.35 -2.69
N ARG A 9 7.91 2.41 -2.25
CA ARG A 9 8.15 3.08 -0.96
C ARG A 9 7.25 2.56 0.16
N THR A 10 7.60 2.93 1.38
CA THR A 10 6.84 2.54 2.59
C THR A 10 5.52 3.29 2.66
N ILE A 11 4.43 2.56 2.94
CA ILE A 11 3.08 3.10 3.10
C ILE A 11 2.55 2.76 4.50
N PRO A 12 2.01 3.73 5.26
CA PRO A 12 1.89 5.15 4.92
C PRO A 12 3.26 5.87 4.93
N CYS A 13 3.38 6.97 4.18
CA CYS A 13 4.59 7.79 4.19
C CYS A 13 4.81 8.47 5.54
N GLN A 14 6.08 8.58 5.96
CA GLN A 14 6.48 9.42 7.09
C GLN A 14 6.87 10.81 6.56
N GLY A 15 6.04 11.83 6.85
CA GLY A 15 6.25 13.19 6.35
C GLY A 15 5.78 13.39 4.91
N TYR A 16 6.71 13.63 3.98
CA TYR A 16 6.40 13.95 2.58
C TYR A 16 6.29 12.68 1.73
N GLY A 17 5.17 12.54 1.00
CA GLY A 17 4.92 11.41 0.11
C GLY A 17 3.59 11.57 -0.60
N GLY A 18 3.58 12.28 -1.74
CA GLY A 18 2.35 12.52 -2.51
C GLY A 18 1.79 11.21 -3.07
N THR A 19 2.64 10.43 -3.73
CA THR A 19 2.28 9.15 -4.32
C THR A 19 1.85 8.14 -3.26
N GLU A 20 2.61 7.99 -2.18
CA GLU A 20 2.29 7.05 -1.09
C GLU A 20 0.95 7.37 -0.44
N ARG A 21 0.65 8.66 -0.24
CA ARG A 21 -0.63 9.11 0.32
C ARG A 21 -1.78 8.81 -0.62
N GLN A 22 -1.58 8.95 -1.94
CA GLN A 22 -2.59 8.55 -2.92
C GLN A 22 -2.81 7.04 -2.92
N VAL A 23 -1.75 6.24 -2.82
CA VAL A 23 -1.88 4.77 -2.74
C VAL A 23 -2.59 4.35 -1.45
N ASP A 24 -2.27 4.96 -0.31
CA ASP A 24 -2.93 4.72 0.99
C ASP A 24 -4.43 5.02 0.92
N TRP A 25 -4.81 6.21 0.47
CA TRP A 25 -6.22 6.59 0.33
C TRP A 25 -6.98 5.74 -0.67
N LEU A 26 -6.34 5.43 -1.80
CA LEU A 26 -6.95 4.56 -2.80
C LEU A 26 -7.18 3.15 -2.25
N ALA A 27 -6.22 2.59 -1.52
CA ALA A 27 -6.36 1.30 -0.86
C ALA A 27 -7.52 1.30 0.15
N ASN A 28 -7.61 2.35 0.97
CA ASN A 28 -8.68 2.53 1.95
C ASN A 28 -10.06 2.55 1.30
N GLU A 29 -10.26 3.41 0.29
CA GLU A 29 -11.58 3.56 -0.33
C GLU A 29 -11.98 2.35 -1.17
N LEU A 30 -11.04 1.73 -1.91
CA LEU A 30 -11.32 0.47 -2.62
C LEU A 30 -11.73 -0.65 -1.65
N SER A 31 -11.08 -0.73 -0.49
CA SER A 31 -11.45 -1.70 0.55
C SER A 31 -12.83 -1.38 1.15
N ARG A 32 -13.16 -0.11 1.41
CA ARG A 32 -14.48 0.30 1.91
C ARG A 32 -15.62 0.02 0.92
N LEU A 33 -15.33 0.04 -0.38
CA LEU A 33 -16.26 -0.38 -1.45
C LEU A 33 -16.40 -1.91 -1.57
N GLY A 34 -15.77 -2.69 -0.69
CA GLY A 34 -15.89 -4.15 -0.65
C GLY A 34 -14.98 -4.88 -1.63
N HIS A 35 -13.94 -4.23 -2.16
CA HIS A 35 -12.91 -4.92 -2.94
C HIS A 35 -11.87 -5.58 -2.04
N LYS A 36 -11.32 -6.72 -2.49
CA LYS A 36 -10.20 -7.37 -1.82
C LYS A 36 -8.91 -6.76 -2.34
N VAL A 37 -8.28 -5.94 -1.53
CA VAL A 37 -7.06 -5.21 -1.89
C VAL A 37 -5.85 -5.83 -1.19
N VAL A 38 -4.77 -6.04 -1.96
CA VAL A 38 -3.44 -6.40 -1.46
C VAL A 38 -2.48 -5.28 -1.81
N LEU A 39 -1.76 -4.77 -0.82
CA LEU A 39 -0.74 -3.74 -0.99
C LEU A 39 0.64 -4.39 -0.95
N ILE A 40 1.40 -4.33 -2.04
CA ILE A 40 2.82 -4.68 -2.06
C ILE A 40 3.60 -3.38 -1.89
N ALA A 41 4.28 -3.23 -0.75
CA ALA A 41 4.96 -1.98 -0.40
C ALA A 41 6.29 -2.21 0.32
N GLY A 42 7.08 -1.15 0.47
CA GLY A 42 8.38 -1.20 1.13
C GLY A 42 8.32 -1.80 2.55
N ARG A 43 9.45 -2.32 3.05
CA ARG A 43 9.52 -2.90 4.41
C ARG A 43 9.03 -1.88 5.46
N GLY A 44 8.30 -2.38 6.44
CA GLY A 44 7.67 -1.56 7.48
C GLY A 44 6.32 -0.95 7.09
N SER A 45 5.81 -1.23 5.89
CA SER A 45 4.47 -0.79 5.49
C SER A 45 3.36 -1.49 6.28
N SER A 46 2.25 -0.79 6.48
CA SER A 46 1.06 -1.29 7.16
C SER A 46 -0.19 -0.59 6.63
N HIS A 47 -1.31 -1.28 6.58
CA HIS A 47 -2.60 -0.68 6.22
C HIS A 47 -3.72 -1.31 7.09
N PRO A 48 -4.66 -0.52 7.64
CA PRO A 48 -5.64 -1.03 8.60
C PRO A 48 -6.68 -1.97 7.97
N LEU A 49 -6.97 -1.82 6.67
CA LEU A 49 -8.04 -2.56 5.99
C LEU A 49 -7.55 -3.58 4.95
N CYS A 50 -6.27 -3.57 4.60
CA CYS A 50 -5.74 -4.31 3.45
C CYS A 50 -4.65 -5.28 3.90
N GLU A 51 -4.54 -6.41 3.20
CA GLU A 51 -3.37 -7.28 3.35
C GLU A 51 -2.14 -6.54 2.81
N VAL A 52 -1.06 -6.47 3.59
CA VAL A 52 0.21 -5.87 3.17
C VAL A 52 1.26 -6.96 3.00
N ARG A 53 1.91 -6.96 1.83
CA ARG A 53 3.06 -7.79 1.51
C ARG A 53 4.27 -6.91 1.30
N GLN A 54 5.41 -7.37 1.78
CA GLN A 54 6.66 -6.63 1.58
C GLN A 54 7.13 -6.83 0.14
N ALA A 55 7.45 -5.73 -0.54
CA ALA A 55 8.20 -5.79 -1.78
C ALA A 55 9.54 -6.50 -1.51
N SER A 56 9.95 -7.40 -2.41
CA SER A 56 11.28 -7.99 -2.35
C SER A 56 12.30 -6.86 -2.35
N SER A 57 13.24 -6.89 -1.40
CA SER A 57 14.30 -5.90 -1.27
C SER A 57 15.00 -5.66 -2.61
N GLU A 58 15.13 -4.39 -3.01
CA GLU A 58 16.23 -4.02 -3.90
C GLU A 58 17.53 -4.43 -3.20
N ILE A 59 18.37 -5.14 -3.94
CA ILE A 59 19.73 -5.45 -3.54
C ILE A 59 20.46 -4.10 -3.52
N GLY A 60 20.50 -3.47 -2.35
CA GLY A 60 21.39 -2.35 -2.05
C GLY A 60 22.72 -2.86 -1.54
#